data_AF-Q8TNI2-F1
#
_entry.id   AF-Q8TNI2-F1
#
_cell.length_a   1.000
_cell.length_b   1.000
_cell.length_c   1.000
_cell.angle_alpha   90.00
_cell.angle_beta   90.00
_cell.angle_gamma   90.00
#
_symmetry.space_group_name_H-M   'P 1'
#
loop_
_entity.id
_entity.type
_entity.pdbx_description
1 polymer ?
#
loop_
_entity_poly.entity_id
_entity_poly.type
_entity_poly.pdbx_seq_one_letter_code
_entity_poly.pdbx_strand_id
1 'polypeptide(L)'
;MHWRCVMAEDQSAYARAFEEWKEARSVISRFDGYLDGLRRYGFVFIATLLAANSIQIYFNFNNFTVLFLSVIIIIFVVGLYLLDTYYRRIIEAASIRARILETVVLLDIELNDIISDKFQEEKLQSHIKNIYIGFIIIAMIIGAVVIFADQSTSSSTLVNLSTQSTNLVNSSTLSATSANSSTLSSTSGNSNTFTTTSVISGTSITSLIIYILFLLAAGASGICIINYFSKSLALKFPRGKEDWIIDNFSCNQGEKVRITITNLADTAINFKVDSVVCEIMDKKGIFHQIKSEADITIPSEGNYSWLWDTSSFEGIFKICPRETKNPLRRSVLVCEKTEPQTNTNE
;
A
#
# COMPACT_ATOMS: atom_id res chain seq x y z
N MET A 1 -37.84 -40.61 -3.46
CA MET A 1 -38.25 -39.22 -3.13
C MET A 1 -37.22 -38.44 -2.31
N HIS A 2 -36.28 -39.07 -1.58
CA HIS A 2 -35.29 -38.36 -0.75
C HIS A 2 -34.22 -37.60 -1.57
N TRP A 3 -33.83 -38.12 -2.75
CA TRP A 3 -32.82 -37.50 -3.63
C TRP A 3 -33.19 -36.16 -4.26
N ARG A 4 -34.49 -35.84 -4.43
CA ARG A 4 -34.91 -34.52 -4.94
C ARG A 4 -34.76 -33.40 -3.92
N CYS A 5 -34.70 -33.72 -2.63
CA CYS A 5 -34.62 -32.72 -1.57
C CYS A 5 -33.18 -32.21 -1.37
N VAL A 6 -32.18 -33.08 -1.54
CA VAL A 6 -30.75 -32.73 -1.38
C VAL A 6 -30.27 -31.82 -2.53
N MET A 7 -30.69 -32.11 -3.77
CA MET A 7 -30.31 -31.29 -4.95
C MET A 7 -30.85 -29.86 -4.93
N ALA A 8 -31.99 -29.61 -4.26
CA ALA A 8 -32.57 -28.28 -4.17
C ALA A 8 -31.82 -27.38 -3.17
N GLU A 9 -31.27 -27.96 -2.11
CA GLU A 9 -30.48 -27.22 -1.11
C GLU A 9 -29.13 -26.78 -1.71
N ASP A 10 -28.49 -27.66 -2.48
CA ASP A 10 -27.21 -27.39 -3.16
C ASP A 10 -27.33 -26.27 -4.21
N GLN A 11 -28.45 -26.18 -4.94
CA GLN A 11 -28.69 -25.07 -5.88
C GLN A 11 -28.77 -23.71 -5.18
N SER A 12 -29.36 -23.65 -3.99
CA SER A 12 -29.48 -22.40 -3.23
C SER A 12 -28.13 -21.92 -2.66
N ALA A 13 -27.30 -22.87 -2.20
CA ALA A 13 -25.96 -22.60 -1.69
C ALA A 13 -25.03 -22.14 -2.83
N TYR A 14 -25.12 -22.80 -3.99
CA TYR A 14 -24.42 -22.41 -5.21
C TYR A 14 -24.77 -21.00 -5.65
N ALA A 15 -26.08 -20.69 -5.76
CA ALA A 15 -26.54 -19.37 -6.15
C ALA A 15 -26.03 -18.28 -5.21
N ARG A 16 -26.03 -18.53 -3.90
CA ARG A 16 -25.50 -17.59 -2.91
C ARG A 16 -23.99 -17.38 -3.05
N ALA A 17 -23.22 -18.46 -3.22
CA ALA A 17 -21.77 -18.39 -3.38
C ALA A 17 -21.38 -17.69 -4.70
N PHE A 18 -22.15 -17.91 -5.76
CA PHE A 18 -21.95 -17.23 -7.04
C PHE A 18 -22.23 -15.72 -6.96
N GLU A 19 -23.32 -15.31 -6.29
CA GLU A 19 -23.60 -13.90 -6.05
C GLU A 19 -22.54 -13.24 -5.14
N GLU A 20 -22.07 -13.95 -4.11
CA GLU A 20 -20.97 -13.47 -3.26
C GLU A 20 -19.67 -13.30 -4.06
N TRP A 21 -19.37 -14.22 -4.98
CA TRP A 21 -18.22 -14.14 -5.85
C TRP A 21 -18.31 -12.94 -6.82
N LYS A 22 -19.48 -12.70 -7.40
CA LYS A 22 -19.73 -11.51 -8.25
C LYS A 22 -19.52 -10.22 -7.46
N GLU A 23 -20.04 -10.16 -6.24
CA GLU A 23 -19.86 -8.99 -5.39
C GLU A 23 -18.37 -8.79 -5.04
N ALA A 24 -17.64 -9.87 -4.71
CA ALA A 24 -16.20 -9.79 -4.48
C ALA A 24 -15.44 -9.25 -5.70
N ARG A 25 -15.76 -9.70 -6.93
CA ARG A 25 -15.16 -9.14 -8.15
C ARG A 25 -15.57 -7.70 -8.41
N SER A 26 -16.81 -7.31 -8.12
CA SER A 26 -17.26 -5.92 -8.20
C SER A 26 -16.48 -5.03 -7.23
N VAL A 27 -16.27 -5.48 -6.00
CA VAL A 27 -15.46 -4.81 -4.98
C VAL A 27 -14.03 -4.60 -5.47
N ILE A 28 -13.38 -5.65 -6.00
CA ILE A 28 -12.02 -5.55 -6.58
C ILE A 28 -11.97 -4.46 -7.65
N SER A 29 -12.91 -4.47 -8.60
CA SER A 29 -12.97 -3.49 -9.69
C SER A 29 -13.17 -2.05 -9.19
N ARG A 30 -14.03 -1.84 -8.18
CA ARG A 30 -14.24 -0.51 -7.59
C ARG A 30 -12.98 0.02 -6.90
N PHE A 31 -12.33 -0.82 -6.08
CA PHE A 31 -11.13 -0.40 -5.36
C PHE A 31 -9.92 -0.21 -6.27
N ASP A 32 -9.81 -1.00 -7.35
CA ASP A 32 -8.80 -0.77 -8.38
C ASP A 32 -8.99 0.60 -9.05
N GLY A 33 -10.23 0.96 -9.39
CA GLY A 33 -10.56 2.30 -9.88
C GLY A 33 -10.25 3.43 -8.89
N TYR A 34 -10.51 3.23 -7.59
CA TYR A 34 -10.14 4.20 -6.55
C TYR A 34 -8.63 4.35 -6.42
N LEU A 35 -7.89 3.26 -6.53
CA LEU A 35 -6.44 3.23 -6.42
C LEU A 35 -5.76 3.88 -7.65
N ASP A 36 -6.29 3.65 -8.86
CA ASP A 36 -5.85 4.36 -10.06
C ASP A 36 -6.12 5.87 -9.94
N GLY A 37 -7.34 6.24 -9.53
CA GLY A 37 -7.69 7.64 -9.27
C GLY A 37 -6.80 8.28 -8.21
N LEU A 38 -6.57 7.58 -7.10
CA LEU A 38 -5.71 8.05 -6.01
C LEU A 38 -4.30 8.35 -6.50
N ARG A 39 -3.70 7.47 -7.31
CA ARG A 39 -2.36 7.70 -7.86
C ARG A 39 -2.36 8.84 -8.85
N ARG A 40 -3.29 8.85 -9.80
CA ARG A 40 -3.36 9.88 -10.83
C ARG A 40 -3.53 11.27 -10.23
N TYR A 41 -4.53 11.45 -9.36
CA TYR A 41 -4.79 12.74 -8.73
C TYR A 41 -3.80 13.06 -7.62
N GLY A 42 -3.40 12.07 -6.82
CA GLY A 42 -2.46 12.25 -5.72
C GLY A 42 -1.07 12.67 -6.20
N PHE A 43 -0.52 12.04 -7.24
CA PHE A 43 0.78 12.42 -7.80
C PHE A 43 0.73 13.78 -8.50
N VAL A 44 -0.33 14.07 -9.24
CA VAL A 44 -0.52 15.40 -9.85
C VAL A 44 -0.59 16.48 -8.76
N PHE A 45 -1.35 16.24 -7.69
CA PHE A 45 -1.47 17.17 -6.58
C PHE A 45 -0.15 17.38 -5.84
N ILE A 46 0.60 16.31 -5.52
CA ILE A 46 1.96 16.43 -4.94
C ILE A 46 2.86 17.25 -5.87
N ALA A 47 2.86 16.97 -7.17
CA ALA A 47 3.69 17.70 -8.14
C ALA A 47 3.32 19.19 -8.18
N THR A 48 2.03 19.52 -8.17
CA THR A 48 1.56 20.90 -8.08
C THR A 48 2.00 21.58 -6.78
N LEU A 49 1.91 20.89 -5.64
CA LEU A 49 2.38 21.44 -4.36
C LEU A 49 3.89 21.64 -4.33
N LEU A 50 4.68 20.72 -4.90
CA LEU A 50 6.13 20.87 -5.02
C LEU A 50 6.50 22.05 -5.91
N ALA A 51 5.78 22.25 -7.02
CA ALA A 51 5.94 23.42 -7.89
C ALA A 51 5.52 24.72 -7.19
N ALA A 52 4.42 24.70 -6.44
CA ALA A 52 4.01 25.85 -5.63
C ALA A 52 5.06 26.20 -4.56
N ASN A 53 5.67 25.18 -3.95
CA ASN A 53 6.73 25.36 -2.96
C ASN A 53 7.99 25.98 -3.59
N SER A 54 8.36 25.61 -4.83
CA SER A 54 9.51 26.22 -5.50
C SER A 54 9.27 27.67 -5.92
N ILE A 55 8.03 28.03 -6.27
CA ILE A 55 7.66 29.41 -6.63
C ILE A 55 7.77 30.37 -5.42
N GLN A 56 7.72 29.86 -4.18
CA GLN A 56 7.82 30.69 -2.98
C GLN A 56 9.10 31.55 -2.93
N ILE A 57 10.17 31.09 -3.59
CA ILE A 57 11.42 31.83 -3.74
C ILE A 57 11.19 33.26 -4.29
N TYR A 58 10.19 33.46 -5.15
CA TYR A 58 9.92 34.76 -5.77
C TYR A 58 9.07 35.71 -4.92
N PHE A 59 8.30 35.18 -3.97
CA PHE A 59 7.32 35.95 -3.19
C PHE A 59 7.84 36.38 -1.81
N ASN A 60 9.09 36.03 -1.47
CA ASN A 60 9.74 36.40 -0.21
C ASN A 60 8.89 36.07 1.03
N PHE A 61 8.34 34.85 1.07
CA PHE A 61 7.61 34.36 2.23
C PHE A 61 8.54 34.17 3.42
N ASN A 62 8.02 34.37 4.64
CA ASN A 62 8.75 34.05 5.87
C ASN A 62 9.18 32.57 5.87
N ASN A 63 10.42 32.29 6.30
CA ASN A 63 10.98 30.94 6.51
C ASN A 63 10.04 29.99 7.25
N PHE A 64 9.26 30.49 8.21
CA PHE A 64 8.24 29.69 8.90
C PHE A 64 7.18 29.12 7.94
N THR A 65 6.68 29.94 7.00
CA THR A 65 5.70 29.53 6.00
C THR A 65 6.26 28.48 5.05
N VAL A 66 7.51 28.67 4.62
CA VAL A 66 8.24 27.72 3.75
C VAL A 66 8.38 26.36 4.43
N LEU A 67 8.81 26.36 5.70
CA LEU A 67 8.94 25.16 6.50
C LEU A 67 7.61 24.45 6.66
N PHE A 68 6.56 25.19 7.02
CA PHE A 68 5.23 24.64 7.24
C PHE A 68 4.65 24.02 5.96
N LEU A 69 4.81 24.68 4.80
CA LEU A 69 4.37 24.12 3.53
C LEU A 69 5.12 22.82 3.19
N SER A 70 6.45 22.81 3.37
CA SER A 70 7.27 21.61 3.15
C SER A 70 6.86 20.44 4.04
N VAL A 71 6.52 20.72 5.30
CA VAL A 71 6.02 19.71 6.25
C VAL A 71 4.65 19.20 5.86
N ILE A 72 3.73 20.06 5.42
CA ILE A 72 2.42 19.64 4.89
C ILE A 72 2.59 18.70 3.70
N ILE A 73 3.51 19.00 2.78
CA ILE A 73 3.79 18.14 1.63
C ILE A 73 4.25 16.76 2.10
N ILE A 74 5.17 16.68 3.06
CA ILE A 74 5.63 15.40 3.62
C ILE A 74 4.46 14.62 4.25
N ILE A 75 3.62 15.28 5.05
CA ILE A 75 2.43 14.65 5.66
C ILE A 75 1.49 14.12 4.58
N PHE A 76 1.27 14.88 3.51
CA PHE A 76 0.40 14.48 2.42
C PHE A 76 0.94 13.28 1.64
N VAL A 77 2.25 13.26 1.36
CA VAL A 77 2.94 12.13 0.72
C VAL A 77 2.79 10.86 1.57
N VAL A 78 2.97 10.97 2.89
CA VAL A 78 2.76 9.85 3.82
C VAL A 78 1.29 9.41 3.82
N GLY A 79 0.33 10.35 3.87
CA GLY A 79 -1.10 10.04 3.82
C GLY A 79 -1.51 9.30 2.55
N LEU A 80 -0.99 9.72 1.39
CA LEU A 80 -1.20 9.01 0.13
C LEU A 80 -0.61 7.61 0.13
N TYR A 81 0.60 7.43 0.68
CA TYR A 81 1.18 6.10 0.83
C TYR A 81 0.32 5.17 1.70
N LEU A 82 -0.19 5.68 2.83
CA LEU A 82 -1.05 4.91 3.72
C LEU A 82 -2.38 4.53 3.03
N LEU A 83 -2.97 5.46 2.29
CA LEU A 83 -4.22 5.19 1.57
C LEU A 83 -4.02 4.21 0.39
N ASP A 84 -2.92 4.33 -0.36
CA ASP A 84 -2.54 3.38 -1.41
C ASP A 84 -2.34 1.97 -0.82
N THR A 85 -1.63 1.89 0.30
CA THR A 85 -1.40 0.63 1.02
C THR A 85 -2.72 0.05 1.51
N TYR A 86 -3.59 0.87 2.10
CA TYR A 86 -4.89 0.44 2.59
C TYR A 86 -5.77 -0.16 1.48
N TYR A 87 -5.91 0.54 0.34
CA TYR A 87 -6.71 0.03 -0.77
C TYR A 87 -6.13 -1.24 -1.39
N ARG A 88 -4.80 -1.33 -1.51
CA ARG A 88 -4.14 -2.57 -1.94
C ARG A 88 -4.51 -3.75 -1.05
N ARG A 89 -4.50 -3.57 0.27
CA ARG A 89 -4.88 -4.65 1.21
C ARG A 89 -6.33 -5.06 1.09
N ILE A 90 -7.24 -4.13 0.82
CA ILE A 90 -8.64 -4.48 0.57
C ILE A 90 -8.77 -5.29 -0.72
N ILE A 91 -8.06 -4.90 -1.79
CA ILE A 91 -8.05 -5.65 -3.06
C ILE A 91 -7.49 -7.06 -2.85
N GLU A 92 -6.38 -7.20 -2.11
CA GLU A 92 -5.78 -8.50 -1.75
C GLU A 92 -6.77 -9.36 -0.95
N ALA A 93 -7.45 -8.80 0.06
CA ALA A 93 -8.44 -9.54 0.84
C ALA A 93 -9.64 -9.97 0.01
N ALA A 94 -10.14 -9.08 -0.87
CA ALA A 94 -11.25 -9.37 -1.76
C ALA A 94 -10.86 -10.39 -2.84
N SER A 95 -9.63 -10.35 -3.37
CA SER A 95 -9.13 -11.31 -4.35
C SER A 95 -8.98 -12.70 -3.75
N ILE A 96 -8.52 -12.80 -2.49
CA ILE A 96 -8.45 -14.07 -1.77
C ILE A 96 -9.85 -14.62 -1.52
N ARG A 97 -10.80 -13.79 -1.09
CA ARG A 97 -12.20 -14.23 -0.93
C ARG A 97 -12.80 -14.70 -2.25
N ALA A 98 -12.59 -13.95 -3.34
CA ALA A 98 -13.03 -14.33 -4.67
C ALA A 98 -12.39 -15.66 -5.10
N ARG A 99 -11.11 -15.89 -4.82
CA ARG A 99 -10.40 -17.14 -5.13
C ARG A 99 -10.99 -18.33 -4.39
N ILE A 100 -11.30 -18.16 -3.10
CA ILE A 100 -11.94 -19.20 -2.29
C ILE A 100 -13.31 -19.56 -2.86
N LEU A 101 -14.08 -18.57 -3.30
CA LEU A 101 -15.40 -18.80 -3.89
C LEU A 101 -15.31 -19.39 -5.31
N GLU A 102 -14.34 -18.98 -6.11
CA GLU A 102 -14.08 -19.53 -7.45
C GLU A 102 -13.75 -21.02 -7.35
N THR A 103 -12.94 -21.41 -6.37
CA THR A 103 -12.67 -22.80 -6.03
C THR A 103 -13.95 -23.59 -5.68
N VAL A 104 -14.89 -22.99 -4.96
CA VAL A 104 -16.11 -23.67 -4.49
C VAL A 104 -17.19 -23.73 -5.58
N VAL A 105 -17.26 -22.73 -6.45
CA VAL A 105 -18.38 -22.52 -7.40
C VAL A 105 -18.04 -22.97 -8.82
N LEU A 106 -16.78 -22.85 -9.27
CA LEU A 106 -16.43 -22.90 -10.68
C LEU A 106 -15.66 -24.15 -11.12
N LEU A 107 -15.78 -25.27 -10.38
CA LEU A 107 -15.16 -26.60 -10.65
C LEU A 107 -14.05 -26.53 -11.72
N ASP A 108 -12.80 -26.41 -11.26
CA ASP A 108 -11.57 -26.70 -12.03
C ASP A 108 -11.00 -25.67 -13.01
N ILE A 109 -11.51 -24.44 -13.07
CA ILE A 109 -10.85 -23.41 -13.88
C ILE A 109 -9.74 -22.73 -13.05
N GLU A 110 -8.54 -23.34 -13.01
CA GLU A 110 -7.29 -22.81 -12.42
C GLU A 110 -6.69 -21.61 -13.21
N LEU A 111 -7.52 -20.78 -13.84
CA LEU A 111 -7.02 -19.72 -14.74
C LEU A 111 -6.29 -18.58 -14.00
N ASN A 112 -6.46 -18.49 -12.66
CA ASN A 112 -6.02 -17.33 -11.88
C ASN A 112 -4.79 -17.58 -10.99
N ASP A 113 -4.41 -18.84 -10.72
CA ASP A 113 -3.28 -19.15 -9.83
C ASP A 113 -1.92 -18.85 -10.47
N ILE A 114 -1.78 -19.09 -11.79
CA ILE A 114 -0.51 -18.85 -12.51
C ILE A 114 -0.18 -17.35 -12.61
N ILE A 115 -1.20 -16.47 -12.68
CA ILE A 115 -1.00 -15.02 -12.83
C ILE A 115 -0.70 -14.38 -11.47
N SER A 116 -1.36 -14.85 -10.39
CA SER A 116 -1.15 -14.31 -9.05
C SER A 116 0.23 -14.65 -8.48
N ASP A 117 0.74 -15.87 -8.74
CA ASP A 117 2.05 -16.28 -8.20
C ASP A 117 3.21 -15.71 -9.02
N LYS A 118 3.03 -15.47 -10.32
CA LYS A 118 4.05 -14.82 -11.16
C LYS A 118 4.18 -13.32 -10.91
N PHE A 119 3.13 -12.66 -10.42
CA PHE A 119 3.24 -11.28 -9.97
C PHE A 119 3.87 -11.28 -8.57
N GLN A 120 5.18 -11.47 -8.50
CA GLN A 120 5.99 -11.33 -7.28
C GLN A 120 5.65 -10.01 -6.56
N GLU A 121 4.69 -10.09 -5.63
CA GLU A 121 4.15 -8.94 -4.88
C GLU A 121 5.28 -8.22 -4.11
N GLU A 122 6.33 -8.94 -3.74
CA GLU A 122 7.47 -8.41 -3.00
C GLU A 122 8.28 -7.39 -3.80
N LYS A 123 8.50 -7.60 -5.10
CA LYS A 123 9.29 -6.66 -5.92
C LYS A 123 8.50 -5.38 -6.21
N LEU A 124 7.21 -5.51 -6.55
CA LEU A 124 6.38 -4.34 -6.87
C LEU A 124 6.17 -3.45 -5.64
N GLN A 125 5.88 -4.02 -4.47
CA GLN A 125 5.72 -3.26 -3.23
C GLN A 125 6.99 -2.48 -2.86
N SER A 126 8.16 -3.07 -3.08
CA SER A 126 9.44 -2.39 -2.87
C SER A 126 9.62 -1.17 -3.78
N HIS A 127 9.28 -1.29 -5.07
CA HIS A 127 9.37 -0.17 -6.01
C HIS A 127 8.44 0.99 -5.64
N ILE A 128 7.20 0.69 -5.25
CA ILE A 128 6.23 1.72 -4.87
C ILE A 128 6.71 2.47 -3.63
N LYS A 129 7.16 1.73 -2.60
CA LYS A 129 7.76 2.33 -1.40
C LYS A 129 8.90 3.28 -1.74
N ASN A 130 9.79 2.88 -2.66
CA ASN A 130 10.93 3.71 -3.08
C ASN A 130 10.48 5.00 -3.78
N ILE A 131 9.40 4.97 -4.57
CA ILE A 131 8.84 6.18 -5.20
C ILE A 131 8.37 7.19 -4.14
N TYR A 132 7.62 6.74 -3.12
CA TYR A 132 7.15 7.64 -2.05
C TYR A 132 8.30 8.20 -1.21
N ILE A 133 9.32 7.38 -0.89
CA ILE A 133 10.55 7.87 -0.23
C ILE A 133 11.26 8.92 -1.10
N GLY A 134 11.31 8.71 -2.42
CA GLY A 134 11.85 9.69 -3.37
C GLY A 134 11.14 11.04 -3.30
N PHE A 135 9.80 11.05 -3.24
CA PHE A 135 9.03 12.29 -3.08
C PHE A 135 9.34 13.03 -1.77
N ILE A 136 9.51 12.31 -0.65
CA ILE A 136 9.91 12.92 0.63
C ILE A 136 11.30 13.58 0.50
N ILE A 137 12.26 12.89 -0.10
CA ILE A 137 13.61 13.43 -0.31
C ILE A 137 13.57 14.69 -1.19
N ILE A 138 12.81 14.66 -2.29
CA ILE A 138 12.65 15.83 -3.17
C ILE A 138 12.02 17.01 -2.41
N ALA A 139 10.97 16.76 -1.62
CA ALA A 139 10.32 17.80 -0.82
C ALA A 139 11.31 18.43 0.19
N MET A 140 12.14 17.62 0.84
CA MET A 140 13.18 18.10 1.76
C MET A 140 14.24 18.95 1.04
N ILE A 141 14.71 18.50 -0.14
CA ILE A 141 15.71 19.25 -0.92
C ILE A 141 15.15 20.60 -1.34
N ILE A 142 13.92 20.64 -1.88
CA ILE A 142 13.28 21.90 -2.29
C ILE A 142 13.12 22.83 -1.07
N GLY A 143 12.56 22.33 0.03
CA GLY A 143 12.39 23.12 1.25
C GLY A 143 13.70 23.70 1.79
N ALA A 144 14.77 22.90 1.80
CA ALA A 144 16.10 23.36 2.21
C ALA A 144 16.64 24.45 1.27
N VAL A 145 16.53 24.26 -0.05
CA VAL A 145 16.97 25.25 -1.05
C VAL A 145 16.23 26.58 -0.89
N VAL A 146 14.92 26.57 -0.68
CA VAL A 146 14.14 27.81 -0.46
C VAL A 146 14.61 28.53 0.80
N ILE A 147 14.82 27.81 1.91
CA ILE A 147 15.32 28.39 3.18
C ILE A 147 16.73 29.00 3.00
N PHE A 148 17.61 28.37 2.22
CA PHE A 148 18.94 28.90 1.95
C PHE A 148 18.93 30.13 1.02
N ALA A 149 18.06 30.13 0.00
CA ALA A 149 17.97 31.23 -0.96
C ALA A 149 17.52 32.54 -0.30
N ASP A 150 16.58 32.48 0.64
CA ASP A 150 16.06 33.65 1.37
C ASP A 150 17.17 34.41 2.14
N GLN A 151 18.09 33.66 2.76
CA GLN A 151 19.20 34.24 3.51
C GLN A 151 20.20 35.02 2.64
N SER A 152 20.41 34.58 1.40
CA SER A 152 21.33 35.22 0.47
C SER A 152 20.87 36.63 0.05
N THR A 153 19.56 36.83 -0.04
CA THR A 153 18.97 38.10 -0.54
C THR A 153 19.09 39.22 0.49
N SER A 154 18.83 38.90 1.77
CA SER A 154 18.86 39.87 2.87
C SER A 154 20.25 40.45 3.17
N SER A 155 21.34 39.76 2.80
CA SER A 155 22.71 40.22 3.07
C SER A 155 23.19 41.32 2.11
N SER A 156 22.52 41.52 0.97
CA SER A 156 23.01 42.41 -0.11
C SER A 156 22.56 43.88 0.02
N THR A 157 21.55 44.19 0.82
CA THR A 157 20.95 45.55 0.88
C THR A 157 21.59 46.46 1.94
N LEU A 158 22.55 45.97 2.73
CA LEU A 158 23.09 46.72 3.88
C LEU A 158 24.33 47.58 3.57
N VAL A 159 24.76 47.67 2.32
CA VAL A 159 25.98 48.40 1.91
C VAL A 159 25.66 49.52 0.93
N ASN A 160 24.81 50.49 1.32
CA ASN A 160 24.87 51.86 0.76
C ASN A 160 24.01 52.90 1.50
N LEU A 161 23.85 52.80 2.82
CA LEU A 161 23.33 53.93 3.61
C LEU A 161 24.49 54.75 4.18
N SER A 162 25.44 55.15 3.34
CA SER A 162 26.38 56.21 3.65
C SER A 162 25.65 57.55 3.49
N THR A 163 25.06 58.00 4.60
CA THR A 163 25.06 59.40 5.06
C THR A 163 25.21 60.47 3.98
N GLN A 164 24.21 60.67 3.12
CA GLN A 164 24.05 61.95 2.43
C GLN A 164 23.13 62.85 3.26
N SER A 165 23.68 63.32 4.37
CA SER A 165 23.19 64.50 5.08
C SER A 165 23.56 65.71 4.21
N THR A 166 22.77 66.00 3.17
CA THR A 166 22.77 67.33 2.57
C THR A 166 22.05 68.28 3.52
N ASN A 167 22.83 68.86 4.45
CA ASN A 167 22.44 70.11 5.09
C ASN A 167 22.35 71.17 4.00
N LEU A 168 21.18 71.33 3.39
CA LEU A 168 20.86 72.49 2.56
C LEU A 168 20.66 73.68 3.50
N VAL A 169 21.76 74.31 3.89
CA VAL A 169 21.77 75.62 4.52
C VAL A 169 21.33 76.63 3.47
N ASN A 170 20.02 76.89 3.39
CA ASN A 170 19.49 78.03 2.67
C ASN A 170 19.69 79.27 3.53
N SER A 171 20.87 79.88 3.43
CA SER A 171 21.13 81.23 3.89
C SER A 171 20.96 82.20 2.73
N SER A 172 19.74 82.69 2.52
CA SER A 172 19.49 83.94 1.79
C SER A 172 19.04 84.99 2.79
N THR A 173 19.99 85.87 3.13
CA THR A 173 19.77 87.06 3.96
C THR A 173 19.85 88.29 3.06
N LEU A 174 18.96 89.26 3.32
CA LEU A 174 18.79 90.60 2.72
C LEU A 174 18.07 90.64 1.35
N SER A 175 17.11 91.53 1.09
CA SER A 175 16.73 92.79 1.75
C SER A 175 15.33 93.25 1.32
N ALA A 176 14.48 93.66 2.26
CA ALA A 176 13.42 94.64 2.01
C ALA A 176 12.95 95.26 3.33
N THR A 177 13.28 96.54 3.51
CA THR A 177 12.76 97.42 4.55
C THR A 177 11.34 97.84 4.20
N SER A 178 10.38 97.73 5.13
CA SER A 178 9.55 98.86 5.61
C SER A 178 8.17 98.42 6.13
N ALA A 179 7.89 98.91 7.35
CA ALA A 179 6.60 99.29 7.92
C ALA A 179 5.58 98.21 8.35
N ASN A 180 5.44 98.16 9.68
CA ASN A 180 4.17 98.05 10.42
C ASN A 180 3.25 96.85 10.14
N SER A 181 3.17 95.93 11.09
CA SER A 181 2.04 95.88 12.03
C SER A 181 2.09 94.60 12.87
N SER A 182 1.37 94.69 13.97
CA SER A 182 1.23 93.79 15.09
C SER A 182 0.94 92.32 14.79
N THR A 183 1.19 91.55 15.86
CA THR A 183 0.49 90.36 16.34
C THR A 183 1.24 89.03 16.18
N LEU A 184 1.69 88.58 17.34
CA LEU A 184 2.39 87.37 17.71
C LEU A 184 1.62 86.11 17.25
N SER A 185 2.11 85.44 16.21
CA SER A 185 1.66 84.08 15.84
C SER A 185 2.70 83.06 16.33
N SER A 186 2.39 82.37 17.43
CA SER A 186 3.17 81.24 17.93
C SER A 186 2.91 80.00 17.06
N THR A 187 3.70 79.83 16.00
CA THR A 187 3.72 78.58 15.23
C THR A 187 4.69 77.62 15.89
N SER A 188 4.17 76.76 16.77
CA SER A 188 4.89 75.60 17.31
C SER A 188 5.05 74.57 16.20
N GLY A 189 6.14 74.66 15.45
CA GLY A 189 6.58 73.64 14.51
C GLY A 189 7.18 72.47 15.26
N ASN A 190 6.33 71.57 15.77
CA ASN A 190 6.79 70.32 16.36
C ASN A 190 7.14 69.32 15.24
N SER A 191 8.37 69.40 14.72
CA SER A 191 8.92 68.41 13.81
C SER A 191 9.30 67.15 14.61
N ASN A 192 8.30 66.31 14.89
CA ASN A 192 8.54 64.94 15.33
C ASN A 192 9.15 64.17 14.16
N THR A 193 10.48 64.21 14.05
CA THR A 193 11.24 63.30 13.21
C THR A 193 11.02 61.90 13.76
N PHE A 194 10.02 61.20 13.23
CA PHE A 194 9.76 59.80 13.54
C PHE A 194 10.90 59.00 12.90
N THR A 195 11.99 58.82 13.66
CA THR A 195 13.03 57.87 13.31
C THR A 195 12.44 56.47 13.51
N THR A 196 11.72 55.97 12.51
CA THR A 196 11.44 54.54 12.42
C THR A 196 12.77 53.85 12.19
N THR A 197 13.47 53.52 13.27
CA THR A 197 14.54 52.53 13.26
C THR A 197 13.89 51.21 12.87
N SER A 198 13.92 50.89 11.57
CA SER A 198 13.67 49.54 11.10
C SER A 198 14.79 48.68 11.68
N VAL A 199 14.53 48.05 12.82
CA VAL A 199 15.38 47.00 13.36
C VAL A 199 15.27 45.84 12.37
N ILE A 200 16.19 45.79 11.42
CA ILE A 200 16.39 44.64 10.55
C ILE A 200 16.99 43.57 11.45
N SER A 201 16.12 42.84 12.15
CA SER A 201 16.48 41.62 12.85
C SER A 201 16.80 40.56 11.79
N GLY A 202 18.04 40.54 11.32
CA GLY A 202 18.53 39.47 10.47
C GLY A 202 18.24 38.14 11.16
N THR A 203 17.60 37.21 10.44
CA THR A 203 17.42 35.84 10.90
C THR A 203 18.78 35.28 11.29
N SER A 204 18.97 35.06 12.60
CA SER A 204 20.21 34.48 13.12
C SER A 204 20.45 33.14 12.45
N ILE A 205 21.71 32.85 12.11
CA ILE A 205 22.17 31.55 11.59
C ILE A 205 21.59 30.38 12.42
N THR A 206 21.42 30.60 13.73
CA THR A 206 20.80 29.65 14.65
C THR A 206 19.36 29.26 14.24
N SER A 207 18.53 30.22 13.84
CA SER A 207 17.16 29.96 13.39
C SER A 207 17.13 29.13 12.12
N LEU A 208 18.03 29.39 11.18
CA LEU A 208 18.13 28.63 9.94
C LEU A 208 18.52 27.17 10.20
N ILE A 209 19.52 26.95 11.06
CA ILE A 209 19.92 25.60 11.47
C ILE A 209 18.74 24.86 12.13
N ILE A 210 17.98 25.53 12.99
CA ILE A 210 16.79 24.95 13.63
C ILE A 210 15.75 24.52 12.58
N TYR A 211 15.47 25.36 11.57
CA TYR A 211 14.51 25.02 10.52
C TYR A 211 14.96 23.84 9.66
N ILE A 212 16.25 23.77 9.31
CA ILE A 212 16.80 22.64 8.55
C ILE A 212 16.70 21.35 9.38
N LEU A 213 17.08 21.39 10.66
CA LEU A 213 16.98 20.23 11.54
C LEU A 213 15.52 19.76 11.69
N PHE A 214 14.57 20.69 11.80
CA PHE A 214 13.15 20.35 11.84
C PHE A 214 12.68 19.69 10.54
N LEU A 215 13.10 20.20 9.38
CA LEU A 215 12.78 19.62 8.08
C LEU A 215 13.36 18.21 7.93
N LEU A 216 14.61 18.00 8.34
CA LEU A 216 15.25 16.67 8.36
C LEU A 216 14.51 15.70 9.29
N ALA A 217 14.12 16.15 10.49
CA ALA A 217 13.37 15.35 11.45
C ALA A 217 11.99 14.95 10.90
N ALA A 218 11.28 15.86 10.24
CA ALA A 218 10.00 15.58 9.59
C ALA A 218 10.14 14.55 8.46
N GLY A 219 11.17 14.70 7.62
CA GLY A 219 11.46 13.75 6.54
C GLY A 219 11.83 12.36 7.06
N ALA A 220 12.72 12.29 8.06
CA ALA A 220 13.09 11.04 8.72
C ALA A 220 11.87 10.35 9.36
N SER A 221 11.01 11.11 10.04
CA SER A 221 9.75 10.61 10.61
C SER A 221 8.85 10.01 9.53
N GLY A 222 8.66 10.71 8.41
CA GLY A 222 7.88 10.21 7.27
C GLY A 222 8.43 8.88 6.70
N ILE A 223 9.75 8.79 6.52
CA ILE A 223 10.41 7.56 6.06
C ILE A 223 10.23 6.41 7.08
N CYS A 224 10.37 6.70 8.38
CA CYS A 224 10.13 5.73 9.45
C CYS A 224 8.68 5.21 9.43
N ILE A 225 7.70 6.10 9.25
CA ILE A 225 6.28 5.73 9.14
C ILE A 225 6.04 4.82 7.93
N ILE A 226 6.55 5.19 6.75
CA ILE A 226 6.45 4.38 5.53
C ILE A 226 7.05 2.98 5.76
N ASN A 227 8.25 2.90 6.34
CA ASN A 227 8.90 1.61 6.61
C ASN A 227 8.17 0.78 7.66
N TYR A 228 7.62 1.43 8.70
CA TYR A 228 6.83 0.77 9.73
C TYR A 228 5.56 0.16 9.14
N PHE A 229 4.75 0.94 8.43
CA PHE A 229 3.51 0.45 7.84
C PHE A 229 3.75 -0.54 6.69
N SER A 230 4.82 -0.38 5.91
CA SER A 230 5.22 -1.37 4.90
C SER A 230 5.43 -2.76 5.50
N LYS A 231 6.05 -2.83 6.69
CA LYS A 231 6.31 -4.10 7.38
C LYS A 231 5.12 -4.58 8.20
N SER A 232 4.42 -3.67 8.88
CA SER A 232 3.33 -4.01 9.81
C SER A 232 2.03 -4.36 9.09
N LEU A 233 1.77 -3.77 7.92
CA LEU A 233 0.60 -4.09 7.12
C LEU A 233 0.86 -5.23 6.14
N ALA A 234 2.06 -5.81 6.11
CA ALA A 234 2.28 -7.05 5.39
C ALA A 234 1.36 -8.11 5.99
N LEU A 235 0.28 -8.43 5.26
CA LEU A 235 -0.52 -9.60 5.53
C LEU A 235 0.43 -10.79 5.38
N LYS A 236 0.96 -11.23 6.51
CA LYS A 236 1.63 -12.53 6.60
C LYS A 236 0.52 -13.54 6.45
N PHE A 237 0.17 -13.84 5.21
CA PHE A 237 -0.39 -15.14 4.94
C PHE A 237 0.66 -16.12 5.45
N PRO A 238 0.33 -17.00 6.39
CA PRO A 238 1.18 -18.14 6.64
C PRO A 238 1.17 -18.91 5.31
N ARG A 239 2.10 -18.59 4.41
CA ARG A 239 2.40 -19.45 3.27
C ARG A 239 2.71 -20.78 3.92
N GLY A 240 1.86 -21.77 3.66
CA GLY A 240 2.20 -23.13 4.00
C GLY A 240 3.57 -23.42 3.40
N LYS A 241 4.38 -24.21 4.09
CA LYS A 241 5.59 -24.78 3.49
C LYS A 241 5.27 -25.69 2.30
N GLU A 242 4.00 -26.04 2.18
CA GLU A 242 3.44 -26.98 1.24
C GLU A 242 2.16 -26.38 0.67
N ASP A 243 1.96 -26.56 -0.61
CA ASP A 243 0.66 -26.37 -1.27
C ASP A 243 0.15 -27.71 -1.78
N TRP A 244 -1.16 -27.91 -1.72
CA TRP A 244 -1.80 -29.21 -1.98
C TRP A 244 -2.93 -29.04 -2.99
N ILE A 245 -2.82 -29.72 -4.12
CA ILE A 245 -3.75 -29.70 -5.24
C ILE A 245 -4.38 -31.09 -5.37
N ILE A 246 -5.66 -31.13 -5.70
CA ILE A 246 -6.42 -32.35 -5.96
C ILE A 246 -7.05 -32.17 -7.34
N ASP A 247 -6.92 -33.14 -8.24
CA ASP A 247 -7.42 -33.00 -9.61
C ASP A 247 -8.95 -33.10 -9.72
N ASN A 248 -9.55 -34.15 -9.16
CA ASN A 248 -10.98 -34.43 -9.30
C ASN A 248 -11.67 -34.28 -7.95
N PHE A 249 -12.60 -33.33 -7.85
CA PHE A 249 -13.47 -33.16 -6.66
C PHE A 249 -14.70 -34.07 -6.68
N SER A 250 -14.99 -34.68 -7.82
CA SER A 250 -16.06 -35.66 -7.99
C SER A 250 -15.55 -36.77 -8.90
N CYS A 251 -15.65 -38.02 -8.45
CA CYS A 251 -15.26 -39.18 -9.25
C CYS A 251 -16.20 -40.36 -8.98
N ASN A 252 -16.26 -41.31 -9.91
CA ASN A 252 -16.95 -42.58 -9.67
C ASN A 252 -16.05 -43.54 -8.90
N GLN A 253 -16.65 -44.46 -8.15
CA GLN A 253 -15.94 -45.52 -7.46
C GLN A 253 -15.07 -46.32 -8.44
N GLY A 254 -13.77 -46.39 -8.14
CA GLY A 254 -12.75 -47.05 -8.96
C GLY A 254 -11.98 -46.12 -9.88
N GLU A 255 -12.38 -44.85 -9.99
CA GLU A 255 -11.54 -43.82 -10.59
C GLU A 255 -10.43 -43.42 -9.61
N LYS A 256 -9.29 -42.99 -10.14
CA LYS A 256 -8.15 -42.55 -9.33
C LYS A 256 -8.18 -41.03 -9.19
N VAL A 257 -7.97 -40.54 -7.97
CA VAL A 257 -7.86 -39.12 -7.67
C VAL A 257 -6.40 -38.77 -7.48
N ARG A 258 -5.88 -37.83 -8.26
CA ARG A 258 -4.50 -37.35 -8.11
C ARG A 258 -4.43 -36.29 -7.04
N ILE A 259 -3.56 -36.51 -6.07
CA ILE A 259 -3.23 -35.55 -5.02
C ILE A 259 -1.79 -35.13 -5.25
N THR A 260 -1.58 -33.85 -5.54
CA THR A 260 -0.26 -33.28 -5.80
C THR A 260 0.12 -32.37 -4.66
N ILE A 261 1.32 -32.57 -4.12
CA ILE A 261 1.96 -31.60 -3.21
C ILE A 261 2.98 -30.79 -4.01
N THR A 262 3.05 -29.50 -3.73
CA THR A 262 4.11 -28.60 -4.18
C THR A 262 4.87 -28.11 -2.96
N ASN A 263 6.18 -28.31 -2.95
CA ASN A 263 7.05 -27.81 -1.90
C ASN A 263 7.30 -26.32 -2.10
N LEU A 264 6.74 -25.48 -1.24
CA LEU A 264 6.95 -24.04 -1.25
C LEU A 264 8.01 -23.58 -0.24
N ALA A 265 8.65 -24.51 0.47
CA ALA A 265 9.73 -24.22 1.40
C ALA A 265 11.10 -24.18 0.71
N ASP A 266 12.01 -23.36 1.23
CA ASP A 266 13.40 -23.27 0.77
C ASP A 266 14.21 -24.56 0.98
N THR A 267 13.64 -25.53 1.70
CA THR A 267 14.27 -26.82 2.03
C THR A 267 13.51 -27.97 1.40
N ALA A 268 14.22 -29.02 0.99
CA ALA A 268 13.58 -30.23 0.47
C ALA A 268 12.70 -30.92 1.54
N ILE A 269 11.54 -31.42 1.11
CA ILE A 269 10.65 -32.23 1.94
C ILE A 269 10.99 -33.70 1.70
N ASN A 270 11.18 -34.45 2.77
CA ASN A 270 11.55 -35.86 2.72
C ASN A 270 10.44 -36.74 3.29
N PHE A 271 9.85 -37.59 2.46
CA PHE A 271 8.95 -38.65 2.88
C PHE A 271 9.73 -39.96 2.89
N LYS A 272 9.70 -40.65 4.04
CA LYS A 272 10.27 -42.00 4.14
C LYS A 272 9.27 -43.03 3.64
N VAL A 273 9.74 -44.19 3.20
CA VAL A 273 8.89 -45.38 3.01
C VAL A 273 7.96 -45.58 4.21
N ASP A 274 6.70 -45.88 3.93
CA ASP A 274 5.59 -46.09 4.88
C ASP A 274 5.20 -44.88 5.74
N SER A 275 5.83 -43.71 5.55
CA SER A 275 5.41 -42.49 6.22
C SER A 275 4.06 -42.00 5.66
N VAL A 276 3.17 -41.58 6.56
CA VAL A 276 1.86 -41.03 6.19
C VAL A 276 2.08 -39.69 5.49
N VAL A 277 1.62 -39.59 4.25
CA VAL A 277 1.67 -38.40 3.42
C VAL A 277 0.47 -37.50 3.73
N CYS A 278 -0.73 -38.09 3.68
CA CYS A 278 -1.97 -37.42 4.06
C CYS A 278 -2.99 -38.44 4.60
N GLU A 279 -3.92 -37.93 5.40
CA GLU A 279 -5.05 -38.68 5.92
C GLU A 279 -6.31 -38.29 5.15
N ILE A 280 -7.09 -39.26 4.74
CA ILE A 280 -8.40 -39.07 4.14
C ILE A 280 -9.43 -39.31 5.24
N MET A 281 -10.26 -38.31 5.51
CA MET A 281 -11.26 -38.33 6.56
C MET A 281 -12.67 -38.32 5.98
N ASP A 282 -13.57 -39.10 6.56
CA ASP A 282 -15.01 -39.04 6.30
C ASP A 282 -15.72 -38.19 7.39
N LYS A 283 -17.05 -38.26 7.47
CA LYS A 283 -17.83 -37.60 8.54
C LYS A 283 -17.60 -38.21 9.93
N LYS A 284 -17.10 -39.45 10.01
CA LYS A 284 -16.90 -40.21 11.26
C LYS A 284 -15.47 -40.09 11.79
N GLY A 285 -14.51 -39.61 10.98
CA GLY A 285 -13.14 -39.34 11.39
C GLY A 285 -12.13 -39.79 10.33
N ILE A 286 -10.96 -40.26 10.79
CA ILE A 286 -9.92 -40.78 9.90
C ILE A 286 -10.42 -42.08 9.25
N PHE A 287 -10.42 -42.10 7.93
CA PHE A 287 -10.96 -43.20 7.14
C PHE A 287 -9.86 -43.99 6.43
N HIS A 288 -8.89 -43.29 5.81
CA HIS A 288 -7.78 -43.92 5.08
C HIS A 288 -6.50 -43.08 5.22
N GLN A 289 -5.34 -43.71 5.09
CA GLN A 289 -4.04 -43.01 5.11
C GLN A 289 -3.28 -43.35 3.84
N ILE A 290 -2.87 -42.31 3.09
CA ILE A 290 -1.95 -42.48 1.98
C ILE A 290 -0.54 -42.48 2.55
N LYS A 291 0.20 -43.55 2.30
CA LYS A 291 1.59 -43.71 2.73
C LYS A 291 2.52 -43.66 1.54
N SER A 292 3.75 -43.21 1.77
CA SER A 292 4.78 -43.19 0.75
C SER A 292 5.28 -44.62 0.45
N GLU A 293 5.25 -45.05 -0.81
CA GLU A 293 5.75 -46.37 -1.23
C GLU A 293 7.28 -46.44 -1.34
N ALA A 294 7.92 -45.28 -1.52
CA ALA A 294 9.36 -45.13 -1.66
C ALA A 294 9.87 -43.99 -0.77
N ASP A 295 11.18 -43.88 -0.61
CA ASP A 295 11.79 -42.65 -0.09
C ASP A 295 11.66 -41.57 -1.17
N ILE A 296 10.89 -40.52 -0.88
CA ILE A 296 10.62 -39.42 -1.81
C ILE A 296 11.27 -38.16 -1.26
N THR A 297 12.05 -37.48 -2.10
CA THR A 297 12.60 -36.16 -1.83
C THR A 297 11.99 -35.18 -2.80
N ILE A 298 11.23 -34.21 -2.29
CA ILE A 298 10.64 -33.13 -3.08
C ILE A 298 11.55 -31.91 -2.90
N PRO A 299 12.32 -31.49 -3.93
CA PRO A 299 13.19 -30.32 -3.81
C PRO A 299 12.38 -29.05 -3.56
N SER A 300 13.04 -27.96 -3.18
CA SER A 300 12.40 -26.62 -3.12
C SER A 300 11.77 -26.30 -4.47
N GLU A 301 10.53 -25.81 -4.47
CA GLU A 301 9.69 -25.56 -5.65
C GLU A 301 9.33 -26.81 -6.48
N GLY A 302 9.69 -28.00 -6.01
CA GLY A 302 9.35 -29.27 -6.65
C GLY A 302 7.91 -29.71 -6.36
N ASN A 303 7.40 -30.64 -7.16
CA ASN A 303 6.09 -31.26 -6.94
C ASN A 303 6.17 -32.79 -6.96
N TYR A 304 5.20 -33.44 -6.33
CA TYR A 304 5.01 -34.88 -6.38
C TYR A 304 3.52 -35.22 -6.30
N SER A 305 3.09 -36.24 -7.05
CA SER A 305 1.70 -36.68 -7.08
C SER A 305 1.53 -38.10 -6.60
N TRP A 306 0.52 -38.33 -5.77
CA TRP A 306 0.00 -39.65 -5.44
C TRP A 306 -1.33 -39.88 -6.15
N LEU A 307 -1.59 -41.13 -6.53
CA LEU A 307 -2.87 -41.55 -7.06
C LEU A 307 -3.63 -42.30 -5.97
N TRP A 308 -4.70 -41.70 -5.48
CA TRP A 308 -5.61 -42.32 -4.53
C TRP A 308 -6.62 -43.19 -5.26
N ASP A 309 -6.62 -44.49 -4.96
CA ASP A 309 -7.59 -45.45 -5.47
C ASP A 309 -8.91 -45.38 -4.69
N THR A 310 -10.00 -45.01 -5.37
CA THR A 310 -11.33 -44.88 -4.78
C THR A 310 -12.19 -46.14 -4.88
N SER A 311 -11.64 -47.27 -5.36
CA SER A 311 -12.40 -48.50 -5.65
C SER A 311 -13.21 -49.05 -4.47
N SER A 312 -12.80 -48.78 -3.23
CA SER A 312 -13.42 -49.37 -2.04
C SER A 312 -14.39 -48.44 -1.31
N PHE A 313 -14.64 -47.24 -1.83
CA PHE A 313 -15.18 -46.14 -1.01
C PHE A 313 -16.29 -45.37 -1.73
N GLU A 314 -17.27 -44.88 -0.96
CA GLU A 314 -18.33 -43.98 -1.42
C GLU A 314 -18.55 -42.90 -0.35
N GLY A 315 -18.81 -41.66 -0.78
CA GLY A 315 -19.16 -40.55 0.10
C GLY A 315 -18.30 -39.29 -0.11
N ILE A 316 -18.34 -38.38 0.86
CA ILE A 316 -17.58 -37.13 0.84
C ILE A 316 -16.39 -37.25 1.78
N PHE A 317 -15.19 -37.05 1.23
CA PHE A 317 -13.94 -37.20 1.95
C PHE A 317 -13.16 -35.89 1.99
N LYS A 318 -12.49 -35.62 3.11
CA LYS A 318 -11.57 -34.49 3.29
C LYS A 318 -10.14 -35.00 3.37
N ILE A 319 -9.22 -34.32 2.72
CA ILE A 319 -7.79 -34.69 2.76
C ILE A 319 -7.10 -33.82 3.81
N CYS A 320 -6.34 -34.41 4.71
CA CYS A 320 -5.58 -33.74 5.77
C CYS A 320 -4.07 -33.98 5.54
N PRO A 321 -3.29 -32.95 5.20
CA PRO A 321 -1.85 -33.09 5.07
C PRO A 321 -1.20 -33.51 6.39
N ARG A 322 -0.11 -34.29 6.32
CA ARG A 322 0.61 -34.77 7.51
C ARG A 322 1.01 -33.66 8.48
N GLU A 323 1.55 -32.55 8.00
CA GLU A 323 2.06 -31.48 8.86
C GLU A 323 0.95 -30.63 9.48
N THR A 324 -0.23 -30.59 8.85
CA THR A 324 -1.33 -29.73 9.27
C THR A 324 -2.51 -30.54 9.74
N LYS A 325 -2.88 -30.41 11.02
CA LYS A 325 -4.10 -31.03 11.59
C LYS A 325 -5.41 -30.49 10.99
N ASN A 326 -5.33 -29.51 10.10
CA ASN A 326 -6.49 -28.92 9.46
C ASN A 326 -6.69 -29.57 8.10
N PRO A 327 -7.88 -30.12 7.81
CA PRO A 327 -8.19 -30.62 6.48
C PRO A 327 -8.01 -29.52 5.43
N LEU A 328 -7.59 -29.93 4.23
CA LEU A 328 -7.72 -29.12 3.04
C LEU A 328 -9.16 -28.63 2.91
N ARG A 329 -9.31 -27.41 2.41
CA ARG A 329 -10.63 -26.79 2.25
C ARG A 329 -11.52 -27.56 1.27
N ARG A 330 -10.90 -28.20 0.27
CA ARG A 330 -11.60 -28.98 -0.76
C ARG A 330 -11.89 -30.39 -0.24
N SER A 331 -13.08 -30.89 -0.59
CA SER A 331 -13.50 -32.28 -0.31
C SER A 331 -13.65 -33.01 -1.64
N VAL A 332 -13.48 -34.33 -1.63
CA VAL A 332 -13.66 -35.22 -2.79
C VAL A 332 -14.95 -36.00 -2.58
N LEU A 333 -15.87 -35.91 -3.53
CA LEU A 333 -17.09 -36.71 -3.61
C LEU A 333 -16.81 -37.96 -4.46
N VAL A 334 -16.95 -39.13 -3.86
CA VAL A 334 -16.88 -40.42 -4.56
C VAL A 334 -18.29 -40.97 -4.70
N CYS A 335 -18.77 -41.06 -5.94
CA CYS A 335 -20.10 -41.56 -6.28
C CYS A 335 -20.07 -43.08 -6.51
N GLU A 336 -21.15 -43.77 -6.11
CA GLU A 336 -21.33 -45.19 -6.43
C GLU A 336 -21.23 -45.40 -7.95
N LYS A 337 -20.48 -46.41 -8.36
CA LYS A 337 -20.36 -46.76 -9.78
C LYS A 337 -21.73 -47.22 -10.27
N THR A 338 -22.41 -46.36 -11.03
CA THR A 338 -23.68 -46.73 -11.65
C THR A 338 -23.37 -47.79 -12.70
N GLU A 339 -23.74 -49.05 -12.45
CA GLU A 339 -23.66 -50.07 -13.49
C GLU A 339 -24.48 -49.57 -14.69
N PRO A 340 -23.90 -49.55 -15.91
CA PRO A 340 -24.65 -49.13 -17.08
C PRO A 340 -25.87 -50.03 -17.16
N GLN A 341 -27.07 -49.44 -17.07
CA GLN A 341 -28.29 -50.19 -17.26
C GLN A 341 -28.25 -50.77 -18.67
N THR A 342 -27.89 -52.06 -18.76
CA THR A 342 -27.96 -52.81 -20.00
C THR A 342 -29.43 -52.85 -20.34
N ASN A 343 -29.87 -51.96 -21.24
CA ASN A 343 -31.23 -51.98 -21.76
C ASN A 343 -31.40 -53.25 -22.58
N THR A 344 -31.80 -54.34 -21.91
CA THR A 344 -32.24 -55.57 -22.53
C THR A 344 -33.64 -55.37 -23.09
N ASN A 345 -33.75 -54.54 -24.13
CA ASN A 345 -34.93 -54.51 -24.99
C ASN A 345 -34.59 -55.37 -26.22
N GLU A 346 -34.85 -56.67 -26.09
CA GLU A 346 -35.13 -57.56 -27.23
C GLU A 346 -36.63 -57.54 -27.56
#